data_AF-A0A831PSY4-F1
#
_entry.id   AF-A0A831PSY4-F1
#
_cell.length_a   1.000
_cell.length_b   1.000
_cell.length_c   1.000
_cell.angle_alpha   90.00
_cell.angle_beta   90.00
_cell.angle_gamma   90.00
#
_symmetry.space_group_name_H-M   'P 1'
#
loop_
_entity.id
_entity.type
_entity.pdbx_description
1 polymer ?
#
loop_
_entity_poly.entity_id
_entity_poly.type
_entity_poly.pdbx_seq_one_letter_code
_entity_poly.pdbx_strand_id
1 'polypeptide(L)'
;MRIWICLVFGAAAMMAAELNVKRVVLFKHGVGFFERQGELGPGESARLDFKSEEMDDVLKSLTVNVQGGGAIAGLRYDSSIPVQNKLAELPFPVGDRLPLSTLLDHLRGSQLELKFGAQTVTGTIVSSRLTTAKDAGERETVTLLTNEGDIRMLDLSAATSVRFLDAKLQLQFKDYLGAMLQSRSMERRSVYIDSTDAGRRNIQATYMAPMPVWKSSYRLVFPAAGDPTLEGWAIVDNTTAEDWTNVRLALVSGRPISFISRLYEPKYVQRAVAELAEEGAAAPQVHAAGMGGVAGGGPGGVTGGIVGASRAKAMAAAPPAPAMMRGEALADAAGARAEFAPSNLNVTTEGREAGELFEYAFSQPVTVRRGQSAMLPFLQQKV
;
A
#
# COMPACT_ATOMS: atom_id res chain seq x y z
N MET A 1 -62.94 -4.32 0.63
CA MET A 1 -61.71 -4.08 -0.15
C MET A 1 -60.83 -3.14 0.67
N ARG A 2 -59.76 -3.64 1.32
CA ARG A 2 -58.82 -2.83 2.13
C ARG A 2 -57.50 -2.76 1.38
N ILE A 3 -57.18 -1.60 0.82
CA ILE A 3 -55.94 -1.34 0.10
C ILE A 3 -54.86 -1.04 1.14
N TRP A 4 -53.82 -1.87 1.18
CA TRP A 4 -52.61 -1.61 1.96
C TRP A 4 -51.71 -0.70 1.13
N ILE A 5 -51.39 0.48 1.66
CA ILE A 5 -50.37 1.38 1.12
C ILE A 5 -49.03 0.89 1.67
N CYS A 6 -48.23 0.25 0.82
CA CYS A 6 -46.81 -0.02 1.10
C CYS A 6 -46.03 1.29 1.02
N LEU A 7 -45.64 1.81 2.18
CA LEU A 7 -44.66 2.88 2.30
C LEU A 7 -43.28 2.30 1.96
N VAL A 8 -42.80 2.59 0.76
CA VAL A 8 -41.42 2.31 0.35
C VAL A 8 -40.53 3.29 1.12
N PHE A 9 -39.84 2.80 2.15
CA PHE A 9 -38.72 3.51 2.75
C PHE A 9 -37.57 3.50 1.73
N GLY A 10 -37.43 4.60 1.00
CA GLY A 10 -36.23 4.86 0.22
C GLY A 10 -35.06 5.02 1.19
N ALA A 11 -34.09 4.10 1.12
CA ALA A 11 -32.80 4.30 1.75
C ALA A 11 -32.13 5.51 1.08
N ALA A 12 -32.22 6.67 1.72
CA ALA A 12 -31.41 7.81 1.35
C ALA A 12 -29.95 7.39 1.55
N ALA A 13 -29.23 7.21 0.44
CA ALA A 13 -27.78 7.16 0.49
C ALA A 13 -27.34 8.53 1.03
N MET A 14 -27.01 8.59 2.32
CA MET A 14 -26.34 9.73 2.93
C MET A 14 -25.05 9.92 2.14
N MET A 15 -25.03 10.93 1.25
CA MET A 15 -23.78 11.40 0.68
C MET A 15 -22.92 11.89 1.84
N ALA A 16 -21.67 11.44 1.90
CA ALA A 16 -20.75 11.90 2.91
C ALA A 16 -20.36 13.36 2.61
N ALA A 17 -20.27 14.19 3.65
CA ALA A 17 -19.85 15.58 3.48
C ALA A 17 -18.42 15.64 2.93
N GLU A 18 -18.19 16.54 1.98
CA GLU A 18 -16.89 16.72 1.33
C GLU A 18 -16.02 17.70 2.12
N LEU A 19 -14.85 17.24 2.55
CA LEU A 19 -13.84 18.05 3.25
C LEU A 19 -12.69 18.40 2.29
N ASN A 20 -12.78 19.60 1.71
CA ASN A 20 -11.83 20.09 0.73
C ASN A 20 -10.50 20.52 1.37
N VAL A 21 -9.38 20.20 0.73
CA VAL A 21 -8.05 20.69 1.15
C VAL A 21 -7.99 22.21 1.01
N LYS A 22 -7.58 22.90 2.09
CA LYS A 22 -7.45 24.37 2.14
C LYS A 22 -6.01 24.83 2.39
N ARG A 23 -5.18 23.99 3.00
CA ARG A 23 -3.77 24.30 3.24
C ARG A 23 -2.91 23.05 3.11
N VAL A 24 -1.76 23.23 2.50
CA VAL A 24 -0.72 22.21 2.31
C VAL A 24 0.61 22.80 2.76
N VAL A 25 1.35 22.07 3.59
CA VAL A 25 2.73 22.43 3.94
C VAL A 25 3.63 21.25 3.61
N LEU A 26 4.60 21.44 2.73
CA LEU A 26 5.51 20.37 2.31
C LEU A 26 6.87 20.54 2.99
N PHE A 27 7.42 19.45 3.49
CA PHE A 27 8.67 19.46 4.23
C PHE A 27 9.75 18.63 3.52
N LYS A 28 11.03 18.97 3.75
CA LYS A 28 12.16 18.24 3.12
C LYS A 28 12.39 16.82 3.63
N HIS A 29 11.74 16.42 4.73
CA HIS A 29 11.80 15.05 5.26
C HIS A 29 10.78 14.07 4.65
N GLY A 30 10.03 14.48 3.62
CA GLY A 30 9.14 13.57 2.87
C GLY A 30 7.75 13.39 3.49
N VAL A 31 7.29 14.38 4.25
CA VAL A 31 5.94 14.43 4.82
C VAL A 31 5.29 15.74 4.41
N GLY A 32 3.97 15.71 4.18
CA GLY A 32 3.14 16.89 4.00
C GLY A 32 2.14 17.03 5.14
N PHE A 33 1.91 18.25 5.60
CA PHE A 33 0.79 18.60 6.47
C PHE A 33 -0.38 19.10 5.62
N PHE A 34 -1.58 18.63 5.95
CA PHE A 34 -2.80 18.96 5.25
C PHE A 34 -3.85 19.48 6.22
N GLU A 35 -4.56 20.52 5.82
CA GLU A 35 -5.75 21.02 6.49
C GLU A 35 -6.92 20.94 5.51
N ARG A 36 -7.98 20.27 5.93
CA ARG A 36 -9.24 20.15 5.21
C ARG A 36 -10.36 20.84 5.94
N GLN A 37 -11.31 21.41 5.21
CA GLN A 37 -12.48 22.05 5.78
C GLN A 37 -13.74 21.75 4.97
N GLY A 38 -14.87 21.67 5.66
CA GLY A 38 -16.20 21.55 5.05
C GLY A 38 -17.30 21.62 6.10
N GLU A 39 -18.54 21.60 5.64
CA GLU A 39 -19.74 21.63 6.49
C GLU A 39 -20.30 20.22 6.62
N LEU A 40 -20.67 19.83 7.83
CA LEU A 40 -21.26 18.52 8.15
C LEU A 40 -22.68 18.73 8.69
N GLY A 41 -23.65 18.07 8.08
CA GLY A 41 -25.05 18.09 8.49
C GLY A 41 -25.35 17.26 9.75
N PRO A 42 -26.59 17.33 10.26
CA PRO A 42 -27.03 16.51 11.39
C PRO A 42 -27.03 15.02 11.03
N GLY A 43 -26.34 14.20 11.84
CA GLY A 43 -26.21 12.76 11.62
C GLY A 43 -25.38 12.36 10.39
N GLU A 44 -24.82 13.31 9.64
CA GLU A 44 -23.98 13.04 8.47
C GLU A 44 -22.57 12.62 8.90
N SER A 45 -21.88 11.86 8.06
CA SER A 45 -20.47 11.52 8.24
C SER A 45 -19.63 12.11 7.12
N ALA A 46 -18.48 12.70 7.44
CA ALA A 46 -17.48 13.04 6.44
C ALA A 46 -16.56 11.84 6.19
N ARG A 47 -16.12 11.65 4.93
CA ARG A 47 -15.21 10.57 4.53
C ARG A 47 -13.93 11.14 3.96
N LEU A 48 -12.80 10.71 4.52
CA LEU A 48 -11.45 11.01 4.02
C LEU A 48 -10.83 9.73 3.49
N ASP A 49 -10.32 9.75 2.26
CA ASP A 49 -9.65 8.60 1.64
C ASP A 49 -8.14 8.80 1.61
N PHE A 50 -7.41 7.75 1.95
CA PHE A 50 -5.95 7.70 2.03
C PHE A 50 -5.41 6.45 1.37
N LYS A 51 -4.12 6.42 1.06
CA LYS A 51 -3.45 5.17 0.73
C LYS A 51 -3.22 4.32 1.96
N SER A 52 -3.15 3.00 1.79
CA SER A 52 -2.85 2.10 2.92
C SER A 52 -1.50 2.42 3.60
N GLU A 53 -0.51 2.90 2.85
CA GLU A 53 0.80 3.33 3.36
C GLU A 53 0.78 4.67 4.11
N GLU A 54 -0.25 5.50 3.88
CA GLU A 54 -0.39 6.81 4.53
C GLU A 54 -1.04 6.69 5.91
N MET A 55 -1.74 5.58 6.18
CA MET A 55 -2.58 5.40 7.38
C MET A 55 -1.81 5.51 8.69
N ASP A 56 -0.56 5.05 8.75
CA ASP A 56 0.25 5.13 9.98
C ASP A 56 0.48 6.59 10.42
N ASP A 57 0.86 7.46 9.49
CA ASP A 57 1.10 8.88 9.76
C ASP A 57 -0.20 9.64 9.98
N VAL A 58 -1.26 9.30 9.23
CA VAL A 58 -2.59 9.87 9.41
C VAL A 58 -3.12 9.54 10.80
N LEU A 59 -3.12 8.28 11.23
CA LEU A 59 -3.61 7.87 12.55
C LEU A 59 -2.80 8.50 13.69
N LYS A 60 -1.51 8.75 13.48
CA LYS A 60 -0.62 9.38 14.45
C LYS A 60 -0.89 10.88 14.65
N SER A 61 -1.43 11.56 13.63
CA SER A 61 -1.45 13.03 13.55
C SER A 61 -2.84 13.64 13.32
N LEU A 62 -3.84 12.83 12.97
CA LEU A 62 -5.18 13.31 12.65
C LEU A 62 -5.82 13.98 13.86
N THR A 63 -6.21 15.23 13.65
CA THR A 63 -7.00 16.02 14.59
C THR A 63 -8.23 16.56 13.90
N VAL A 64 -9.34 16.65 14.63
CA VAL A 64 -10.61 17.16 14.11
C VAL A 64 -11.11 18.24 15.07
N ASN A 65 -11.32 19.44 14.54
CA ASN A 65 -11.82 20.59 15.26
C ASN A 65 -13.18 21.03 14.69
N VAL A 66 -14.13 21.30 15.58
CA VAL A 66 -15.43 21.89 15.22
C VAL A 66 -15.38 23.39 15.46
N GLN A 67 -15.54 24.19 14.41
CA GLN A 67 -15.58 25.65 14.58
C GLN A 67 -16.88 26.06 15.29
N GLY A 68 -16.77 26.88 16.34
CA GLY A 68 -17.92 27.31 17.15
C GLY A 68 -18.27 26.39 18.32
N GLY A 69 -17.50 25.31 18.55
CA GLY A 69 -17.70 24.37 19.65
C GLY A 69 -18.66 23.22 19.31
N GLY A 70 -18.64 22.16 20.14
CA GLY A 70 -19.41 20.93 19.95
C GLY A 70 -18.53 19.69 19.79
N ALA A 71 -19.09 18.52 20.09
CA ALA A 71 -18.39 17.24 19.98
C ALA A 71 -18.74 16.52 18.67
N ILE A 72 -17.77 15.82 18.11
CA ILE A 72 -17.98 14.76 17.11
C ILE A 72 -18.38 13.46 17.82
N ALA A 73 -19.15 12.60 17.16
CA ALA A 73 -19.62 11.35 17.76
C ALA A 73 -18.51 10.31 17.86
N GLY A 74 -17.62 10.28 16.86
CA GLY A 74 -16.48 9.38 16.82
C GLY A 74 -15.69 9.48 15.53
N LEU A 75 -14.51 8.85 15.54
CA LEU A 75 -13.73 8.55 14.33
C LEU A 75 -13.77 7.04 14.11
N ARG A 76 -14.05 6.62 12.88
CA ARG A 76 -13.94 5.23 12.44
C ARG A 76 -12.99 5.15 11.25
N TYR A 77 -12.38 4.01 11.03
CA TYR A 77 -11.53 3.80 9.86
C TYR A 77 -11.61 2.36 9.39
N ASP A 78 -11.37 2.15 8.09
CA ASP A 78 -11.34 0.80 7.52
C ASP A 78 -10.18 0.01 8.12
N SER A 79 -10.44 -1.21 8.62
CA SER A 79 -9.41 -2.03 9.24
C SER A 79 -8.36 -2.50 8.24
N SER A 80 -7.10 -2.57 8.69
CA SER A 80 -5.98 -2.99 7.85
C SER A 80 -5.91 -4.51 7.63
N ILE A 81 -6.86 -5.32 8.13
CA ILE A 81 -6.80 -6.79 8.08
C ILE A 81 -6.33 -7.19 6.67
N PRO A 82 -5.09 -7.70 6.56
CA PRO A 82 -4.51 -7.99 5.26
C PRO A 82 -5.48 -8.92 4.53
N VAL A 83 -5.78 -8.61 3.28
CA VAL A 83 -6.65 -9.47 2.47
C VAL A 83 -6.12 -10.90 2.51
N GLN A 84 -4.80 -11.08 2.59
CA GLN A 84 -4.12 -12.35 2.79
C GLN A 84 -4.63 -13.14 4.00
N ASN A 85 -4.96 -12.51 5.12
CA ASN A 85 -5.51 -13.20 6.29
C ASN A 85 -6.95 -13.65 6.03
N LYS A 86 -7.78 -12.79 5.42
CA LYS A 86 -9.15 -13.16 5.00
C LYS A 86 -9.14 -14.24 3.91
N LEU A 87 -8.14 -14.21 3.04
CA LEU A 87 -7.95 -15.16 1.96
C LEU A 87 -7.34 -16.48 2.45
N ALA A 88 -6.54 -16.47 3.50
CA ALA A 88 -6.00 -17.67 4.15
C ALA A 88 -7.09 -18.50 4.84
N GLU A 89 -8.21 -17.88 5.22
CA GLU A 89 -9.39 -18.60 5.74
C GLU A 89 -10.21 -19.28 4.64
N LEU A 90 -9.95 -18.99 3.36
CA LEU A 90 -10.69 -19.57 2.26
C LEU A 90 -10.08 -20.91 1.81
N PRO A 91 -10.90 -21.85 1.31
CA PRO A 91 -10.43 -23.16 0.86
C PRO A 91 -9.72 -23.13 -0.50
N PHE A 92 -9.54 -21.94 -1.10
CA PHE A 92 -8.99 -21.79 -2.44
C PHE A 92 -7.57 -21.21 -2.41
N PRO A 93 -6.66 -21.69 -3.25
CA PRO A 93 -5.33 -21.08 -3.41
C PRO A 93 -5.42 -19.67 -3.98
N VAL A 94 -4.53 -18.79 -3.52
CA VAL A 94 -4.44 -17.39 -3.95
C VAL A 94 -3.12 -17.16 -4.67
N GLY A 95 -3.21 -16.72 -5.93
CA GLY A 95 -2.04 -16.39 -6.73
C GLY A 95 -2.41 -15.73 -8.05
N ASP A 96 -1.48 -14.94 -8.59
CA ASP A 96 -1.64 -14.35 -9.91
C ASP A 96 -1.56 -15.45 -10.97
N ARG A 97 -2.64 -15.61 -11.76
CA ARG A 97 -2.77 -16.55 -12.87
C ARG A 97 -2.73 -18.03 -12.47
N LEU A 98 -3.65 -18.45 -11.60
CA LEU A 98 -3.86 -19.87 -11.35
C LEU A 98 -4.65 -20.54 -12.49
N PRO A 99 -4.15 -21.67 -13.05
CA PRO A 99 -4.94 -22.53 -13.94
C PRO A 99 -6.22 -23.03 -13.25
N LEU A 100 -7.29 -23.22 -14.01
CA LEU A 100 -8.55 -23.74 -13.49
C LEU A 100 -8.35 -25.14 -12.91
N SER A 101 -7.48 -25.95 -13.51
CA SER A 101 -7.14 -27.27 -12.99
C SER A 101 -6.58 -27.22 -11.57
N THR A 102 -5.74 -26.23 -11.27
CA THR A 102 -5.17 -26.09 -9.91
C THR A 102 -6.26 -25.74 -8.92
N LEU A 103 -7.16 -24.80 -9.26
CA LEU A 103 -8.30 -24.45 -8.41
C LEU A 103 -9.19 -25.68 -8.14
N LEU A 104 -9.55 -26.43 -9.18
CA LEU A 104 -10.40 -27.62 -9.05
C LEU A 104 -9.71 -28.74 -8.26
N ASP A 105 -8.38 -28.84 -8.33
CA ASP A 105 -7.63 -29.85 -7.57
C ASP A 105 -7.64 -29.58 -6.05
N HIS A 106 -7.80 -28.33 -5.62
CA HIS A 106 -8.05 -28.00 -4.21
C HIS A 106 -9.49 -28.32 -3.76
N LEU A 107 -10.39 -28.55 -4.72
CA LEU A 107 -11.81 -28.83 -4.49
C LEU A 107 -12.17 -30.31 -4.67
N ARG A 108 -11.19 -31.22 -4.54
CA ARG A 108 -11.44 -32.67 -4.53
C ARG A 108 -12.54 -33.02 -3.53
N GLY A 109 -13.48 -33.85 -3.96
CA GLY A 109 -14.70 -34.18 -3.19
C GLY A 109 -15.89 -33.25 -3.44
N SER A 110 -15.70 -32.10 -4.10
CA SER A 110 -16.80 -31.21 -4.46
C SER A 110 -17.54 -31.70 -5.71
N GLN A 111 -18.86 -31.46 -5.78
CA GLN A 111 -19.66 -31.77 -6.96
C GLN A 111 -19.56 -30.67 -8.03
N LEU A 112 -19.32 -31.11 -9.26
CA LEU A 112 -19.12 -30.27 -10.43
C LEU A 112 -20.04 -30.70 -11.56
N GLU A 113 -20.59 -29.71 -12.26
CA GLU A 113 -21.26 -29.88 -13.55
C GLU A 113 -20.43 -29.19 -14.65
N LEU A 114 -20.17 -29.94 -15.71
CA LEU A 114 -19.46 -29.48 -16.91
C LEU A 114 -20.39 -29.59 -18.12
N LYS A 115 -20.41 -28.56 -18.98
CA LYS A 115 -21.17 -28.59 -20.24
C LYS A 115 -20.26 -28.60 -21.45
N PHE A 116 -20.44 -29.59 -22.32
CA PHE A 116 -19.74 -29.78 -23.59
C PHE A 116 -20.76 -29.71 -24.73
N GLY A 117 -21.04 -28.51 -25.24
CA GLY A 117 -22.10 -28.29 -26.23
C GLY A 117 -23.47 -28.72 -25.69
N ALA A 118 -24.05 -29.77 -26.28
CA ALA A 118 -25.34 -30.33 -25.83
C ALA A 118 -25.21 -31.34 -24.67
N GLN A 119 -23.99 -31.82 -24.37
CA GLN A 119 -23.78 -32.80 -23.32
C GLN A 119 -23.50 -32.12 -21.98
N THR A 120 -24.04 -32.67 -20.90
CA THR A 120 -23.76 -32.24 -19.53
C THR A 120 -23.21 -33.43 -18.76
N VAL A 121 -22.07 -33.25 -18.09
CA VAL A 121 -21.45 -34.27 -17.25
C VAL A 121 -21.42 -33.75 -15.82
N THR A 122 -21.97 -34.54 -14.90
CA THR A 122 -22.04 -34.22 -13.49
C THR A 122 -21.33 -35.30 -12.68
N GLY A 123 -20.50 -34.88 -11.72
CA GLY A 123 -19.80 -35.81 -10.85
C GLY A 123 -18.99 -35.13 -9.75
N THR A 124 -18.36 -35.95 -8.94
CA THR A 124 -17.47 -35.52 -7.85
C THR A 124 -16.04 -35.41 -8.36
N ILE A 125 -15.36 -34.31 -8.03
CA ILE A 125 -13.96 -34.10 -8.40
C ILE A 125 -13.06 -35.11 -7.68
N VAL A 126 -12.35 -35.95 -8.42
CA VAL A 126 -11.35 -36.87 -7.90
C VAL A 126 -9.97 -36.23 -7.88
N SER A 127 -9.60 -35.57 -8.98
CA SER A 127 -8.37 -34.78 -9.11
C SER A 127 -8.46 -33.89 -10.35
N SER A 128 -7.60 -32.87 -10.41
CA SER A 128 -7.40 -32.09 -11.63
C SER A 128 -5.91 -31.77 -11.80
N ARG A 129 -5.45 -31.72 -13.04
CA ARG A 129 -4.03 -31.53 -13.34
C ARG A 129 -3.81 -30.81 -14.65
N LEU A 130 -2.74 -30.01 -14.67
CA LEU A 130 -2.11 -29.51 -15.88
C LEU A 130 -1.16 -30.60 -16.40
N THR A 131 -1.41 -31.10 -17.62
CA THR A 131 -0.54 -32.08 -18.26
C THR A 131 0.17 -31.42 -19.43
N THR A 132 1.50 -31.44 -19.41
CA THR A 132 2.32 -31.00 -20.55
C THR A 132 2.64 -32.21 -21.41
N ALA A 133 2.01 -32.33 -22.58
CA ALA A 133 2.33 -33.38 -23.54
C ALA A 133 3.38 -32.85 -24.54
N LYS A 134 4.42 -33.65 -24.82
CA LYS A 134 5.58 -33.26 -25.65
C LYS A 134 5.21 -32.71 -27.04
N ASP A 135 4.05 -33.07 -27.58
CA ASP A 135 3.59 -32.69 -28.93
C ASP A 135 2.23 -31.98 -28.98
N ALA A 136 1.57 -31.71 -27.84
CA ALA A 136 0.17 -31.22 -27.83
C ALA A 136 -0.09 -29.99 -26.93
N GLY A 137 0.97 -29.35 -26.43
CA GLY A 137 0.86 -28.19 -25.55
C GLY A 137 0.42 -28.53 -24.13
N GLU A 138 0.13 -27.49 -23.35
CA GLU A 138 -0.43 -27.63 -22.00
C GLU A 138 -1.93 -27.96 -22.09
N ARG A 139 -2.37 -29.03 -21.43
CA ARG A 139 -3.80 -29.40 -21.33
C ARG A 139 -4.23 -29.49 -19.89
N GLU A 140 -5.30 -28.79 -19.56
CA GLU A 140 -5.96 -28.85 -18.26
C GLU A 140 -7.01 -29.96 -18.28
N THR A 141 -6.88 -30.92 -17.38
CA THR A 141 -7.80 -32.07 -17.29
C THR A 141 -8.38 -32.19 -15.90
N VAL A 142 -9.64 -32.63 -15.82
CA VAL A 142 -10.33 -32.96 -14.57
C VAL A 142 -10.82 -34.39 -14.62
N THR A 143 -10.62 -35.12 -13.53
CA THR A 143 -11.14 -36.48 -13.36
C THR A 143 -12.35 -36.41 -12.45
N LEU A 144 -13.51 -36.84 -12.96
CA LEU A 144 -14.77 -36.88 -12.22
C LEU A 144 -15.20 -38.33 -11.96
N LEU A 145 -15.67 -38.61 -10.75
CA LEU A 145 -16.52 -39.76 -10.47
C LEU A 145 -17.96 -39.34 -10.76
N THR A 146 -18.51 -39.82 -11.87
CA THR A 146 -19.87 -39.50 -12.30
C THR A 146 -20.91 -40.10 -11.36
N ASN A 147 -22.14 -39.58 -11.38
CA ASN A 147 -23.25 -40.13 -10.60
C ASN A 147 -23.63 -41.55 -11.04
N GLU A 148 -23.27 -41.95 -12.26
CA GLU A 148 -23.42 -43.31 -12.80
C GLU A 148 -22.39 -44.30 -12.22
N GLY A 149 -21.36 -43.81 -11.53
CA GLY A 149 -20.27 -44.60 -10.96
C GLY A 149 -19.03 -44.70 -11.85
N ASP A 150 -19.08 -44.21 -13.09
CA ASP A 150 -17.91 -44.16 -13.98
C ASP A 150 -16.91 -43.10 -13.55
N ILE A 151 -15.61 -43.40 -13.68
CA ILE A 151 -14.55 -42.40 -13.59
C ILE A 151 -14.24 -41.89 -14.99
N ARG A 152 -14.43 -40.59 -15.23
CA ARG A 152 -14.18 -39.95 -16.53
C ARG A 152 -13.11 -38.87 -16.42
N MET A 153 -12.14 -38.93 -17.32
CA MET A 153 -11.15 -37.88 -17.50
C MET A 153 -11.61 -36.95 -18.63
N LEU A 154 -11.76 -35.67 -18.33
CA LEU A 154 -12.35 -34.68 -19.23
C LEU A 154 -11.36 -33.52 -19.43
N ASP A 155 -11.27 -33.03 -20.67
CA ASP A 155 -10.49 -31.85 -21.02
C ASP A 155 -11.29 -30.59 -20.64
N LEU A 156 -10.73 -29.76 -19.76
CA LEU A 156 -11.39 -28.53 -19.31
C LEU A 156 -11.51 -27.49 -20.42
N SER A 157 -10.61 -27.51 -21.41
CA SER A 157 -10.63 -26.56 -22.53
C SER A 157 -11.82 -26.75 -23.47
N ALA A 158 -12.39 -27.96 -23.51
CA ALA A 158 -13.58 -28.26 -24.30
C ALA A 158 -14.89 -27.88 -23.58
N ALA A 159 -14.83 -27.58 -22.27
CA ALA A 159 -16.00 -27.23 -21.49
C ALA A 159 -16.43 -25.79 -21.76
N THR A 160 -17.69 -25.60 -22.14
CA THR A 160 -18.32 -24.29 -22.34
C THR A 160 -18.78 -23.64 -21.04
N SER A 161 -19.03 -24.45 -20.01
CA SER A 161 -19.47 -23.98 -18.69
C SER A 161 -19.00 -24.94 -17.62
N VAL A 162 -18.61 -24.38 -16.48
CA VAL A 162 -18.24 -25.08 -15.26
C VAL A 162 -19.09 -24.53 -14.13
N ARG A 163 -19.80 -25.40 -13.40
CA ARG A 163 -20.71 -25.01 -12.33
C ARG A 163 -20.49 -25.88 -11.11
N PHE A 164 -20.20 -25.27 -9.97
CA PHE A 164 -20.24 -25.95 -8.67
C PHE A 164 -21.71 -26.25 -8.34
N LEU A 165 -22.03 -27.47 -7.92
CA LEU A 165 -23.42 -27.80 -7.52
C LEU A 165 -23.75 -27.37 -6.09
N ASP A 166 -22.74 -27.18 -5.24
CA ASP A 166 -22.91 -26.67 -3.88
C ASP A 166 -23.12 -25.14 -3.89
N ALA A 167 -24.30 -24.70 -3.44
CA ALA A 167 -24.66 -23.28 -3.33
C ALA A 167 -23.79 -22.51 -2.32
N LYS A 168 -23.34 -23.15 -1.23
CA LYS A 168 -22.44 -22.53 -0.25
C LYS A 168 -21.08 -22.27 -0.89
N LEU A 169 -20.56 -23.24 -1.64
CA LEU A 169 -19.30 -23.09 -2.37
C LEU A 169 -19.38 -21.99 -3.43
N GLN A 170 -20.51 -21.89 -4.15
CA GLN A 170 -20.74 -20.79 -5.09
C GLN A 170 -20.71 -19.42 -4.40
N LEU A 171 -21.32 -19.29 -3.22
CA LEU A 171 -21.34 -18.03 -2.46
C LEU A 171 -19.92 -17.68 -1.98
N GLN A 172 -19.21 -18.63 -1.37
CA GLN A 172 -17.82 -18.45 -0.94
C GLN A 172 -16.90 -18.05 -2.10
N PHE A 173 -17.10 -18.62 -3.28
CA PHE A 173 -16.32 -18.27 -4.47
C PHE A 173 -16.66 -16.86 -4.99
N LYS A 174 -17.93 -16.43 -4.93
CA LYS A 174 -18.32 -15.05 -5.22
C LYS A 174 -17.73 -14.06 -4.23
N ASP A 175 -17.76 -14.39 -2.93
CA ASP A 175 -17.18 -13.56 -1.87
C ASP A 175 -15.67 -13.44 -2.03
N TYR A 176 -14.98 -14.53 -2.42
CA TYR A 176 -13.56 -14.53 -2.76
C TYR A 176 -13.25 -13.58 -3.93
N LEU A 177 -13.98 -13.70 -5.05
CA LEU A 177 -13.78 -12.81 -6.20
C LEU A 177 -14.09 -11.35 -5.83
N GLY A 178 -15.09 -11.12 -4.99
CA GLY A 178 -15.39 -9.81 -4.40
C GLY A 178 -14.24 -9.28 -3.54
N ALA A 179 -13.65 -10.11 -2.68
CA ALA A 179 -12.50 -9.76 -1.86
C ALA A 179 -11.23 -9.49 -2.70
N MET A 180 -11.04 -10.20 -3.81
CA MET A 180 -9.95 -9.95 -4.76
C MET A 180 -10.14 -8.63 -5.52
N LEU A 181 -11.37 -8.32 -5.95
CA LEU A 181 -11.70 -7.02 -6.52
C LEU A 181 -11.48 -5.89 -5.49
N GLN A 182 -11.91 -6.11 -4.25
CA GLN A 182 -11.64 -5.18 -3.16
C GLN A 182 -10.14 -5.04 -2.91
N SER A 183 -9.33 -6.11 -2.96
CA SER A 183 -7.86 -6.05 -2.84
C SER A 183 -7.24 -5.07 -3.83
N ARG A 184 -7.75 -5.03 -5.06
CA ARG A 184 -7.30 -4.05 -6.07
C ARG A 184 -7.75 -2.63 -5.76
N SER A 185 -8.88 -2.47 -5.07
CA SER A 185 -9.37 -1.18 -4.55
C SER A 185 -8.78 -0.81 -3.17
N MET A 186 -8.14 -1.75 -2.46
CA MET A 186 -7.61 -1.58 -1.09
C MET A 186 -6.33 -0.75 -1.04
N GLU A 187 -5.86 -0.23 -2.18
CA GLU A 187 -4.98 0.93 -2.17
C GLU A 187 -5.65 2.11 -1.46
N ARG A 188 -7.00 2.20 -1.42
CA ARG A 188 -7.71 3.28 -0.70
C ARG A 188 -8.28 2.80 0.62
N ARG A 189 -7.97 3.52 1.70
CA ARG A 189 -8.47 3.36 3.07
C ARG A 189 -9.27 4.58 3.47
N SER A 190 -10.43 4.38 4.08
CA SER A 190 -11.27 5.50 4.48
C SER A 190 -11.24 5.71 5.99
N VAL A 191 -11.20 6.98 6.37
CA VAL A 191 -11.47 7.47 7.72
C VAL A 191 -12.80 8.22 7.68
N TYR A 192 -13.68 7.90 8.62
CA TYR A 192 -15.00 8.49 8.77
C TYR A 192 -15.01 9.38 10.01
N ILE A 193 -15.49 10.60 9.85
CA ILE A 193 -15.72 11.55 10.94
C ILE A 193 -17.22 11.64 11.11
N ASP A 194 -17.73 11.02 12.17
CA ASP A 194 -19.18 10.94 12.41
C ASP A 194 -19.66 12.16 13.20
N SER A 195 -20.69 12.83 12.67
CA SER A 195 -21.39 13.89 13.40
C SER A 195 -22.31 13.31 14.46
N THR A 196 -22.60 14.10 15.49
CA THR A 196 -23.77 13.85 16.35
C THR A 196 -25.03 14.37 15.68
N ASP A 197 -26.22 13.96 16.12
CA ASP A 197 -27.52 14.45 15.60
C ASP A 197 -27.79 15.95 15.87
N ALA A 198 -26.85 16.67 16.48
CA ALA A 198 -26.92 18.12 16.59
C ALA A 198 -26.75 18.81 15.22
N GLY A 199 -27.13 20.08 15.13
CA GLY A 199 -27.18 20.86 13.89
C GLY A 199 -25.93 20.87 13.00
N ARG A 200 -26.07 21.52 11.84
CA ARG A 200 -24.99 21.77 10.88
C ARG A 200 -23.77 22.42 11.54
N ARG A 201 -22.57 22.03 11.14
CA ARG A 201 -21.32 22.52 11.73
C ARG A 201 -20.16 22.51 10.74
N ASN A 202 -19.23 23.46 10.93
CA ASN A 202 -18.00 23.51 10.16
C ASN A 202 -16.92 22.66 10.82
N ILE A 203 -16.41 21.69 10.07
CA ILE A 203 -15.36 20.77 10.50
C ILE A 203 -14.05 21.17 9.85
N GLN A 204 -12.98 21.17 10.65
CA GLN A 204 -11.61 21.23 10.18
C GLN A 204 -10.89 19.95 10.58
N ALA A 205 -10.31 19.25 9.61
CA ALA A 205 -9.47 18.08 9.87
C ALA A 205 -8.02 18.42 9.49
N THR A 206 -7.05 18.11 10.36
CA THR A 206 -5.63 18.26 10.04
C THR A 206 -4.88 16.98 10.27
N TYR A 207 -3.92 16.67 9.41
CA TYR A 207 -3.13 15.44 9.49
C TYR A 207 -1.82 15.59 8.71
N MET A 208 -0.92 14.65 8.91
CA MET A 208 0.31 14.45 8.16
C MET A 208 0.21 13.18 7.33
N ALA A 209 0.79 13.20 6.12
CA ALA A 209 0.89 12.04 5.25
C ALA A 209 2.23 12.03 4.49
N PRO A 210 2.76 10.85 4.12
CA PRO A 210 3.91 10.73 3.23
C PRO A 210 3.72 11.55 1.96
N MET A 211 4.73 12.35 1.59
CA MET A 211 4.71 13.18 0.38
C MET A 211 6.09 13.23 -0.26
N PRO A 212 6.18 13.34 -1.60
CA PRO A 212 7.43 13.63 -2.26
C PRO A 212 8.08 14.89 -1.72
N VAL A 213 9.40 14.84 -1.55
CA VAL A 213 10.19 16.00 -1.13
C VAL A 213 10.11 17.08 -2.21
N TRP A 214 9.77 18.31 -1.80
CA TRP A 214 9.85 19.47 -2.67
C TRP A 214 11.31 19.79 -3.01
N LYS A 215 11.57 20.19 -4.25
CA LYS A 215 12.92 20.41 -4.77
C LYS A 215 13.12 21.88 -5.09
N SER A 216 14.27 22.43 -4.76
CA SER A 216 14.66 23.79 -5.15
C SER A 216 15.58 23.75 -6.37
N SER A 217 15.32 24.57 -7.38
CA SER A 217 16.19 24.79 -8.53
C SER A 217 16.53 26.27 -8.64
N TYR A 218 17.79 26.60 -8.94
CA TYR A 218 18.27 27.97 -9.09
C TYR A 218 18.78 28.20 -10.50
N ARG A 219 18.53 29.40 -11.04
CA ARG A 219 18.98 29.82 -12.37
C ARG A 219 19.56 31.22 -12.28
N LEU A 220 20.65 31.46 -13.01
CA LEU A 220 21.22 32.79 -13.17
C LEU A 220 20.95 33.25 -14.61
N VAL A 221 20.13 34.30 -14.74
CA VAL A 221 19.71 34.85 -16.03
C VAL A 221 20.54 36.09 -16.31
N PHE A 222 21.19 36.13 -17.47
CA PHE A 222 22.00 37.24 -17.93
C PHE A 222 21.23 38.02 -19.00
N PRO A 223 20.63 39.18 -18.66
CA PRO A 223 19.95 40.01 -19.65
C PRO A 223 20.94 40.64 -20.64
N ALA A 224 20.46 41.08 -21.80
CA ALA A 224 21.29 41.76 -22.81
C ALA A 224 21.93 43.06 -22.30
N ALA A 225 21.28 43.71 -21.33
CA ALA A 225 21.81 44.86 -20.59
C ALA A 225 21.28 44.85 -19.14
N GLY A 226 22.12 45.29 -18.20
CA GLY A 226 21.80 45.34 -16.76
C GLY A 226 22.38 44.17 -15.95
N ASP A 227 22.10 44.17 -14.65
CA ASP A 227 22.64 43.18 -13.71
C ASP A 227 22.02 41.78 -13.91
N PRO A 228 22.80 40.70 -13.77
CA PRO A 228 22.28 39.33 -13.74
C PRO A 228 21.15 39.16 -12.71
N THR A 229 20.20 38.27 -12.99
CA THR A 229 19.09 37.96 -12.08
C THR A 229 19.17 36.51 -11.64
N LEU A 230 19.25 36.29 -10.33
CA LEU A 230 19.09 34.98 -9.69
C LEU A 230 17.60 34.67 -9.51
N GLU A 231 17.15 33.56 -10.09
CA GLU A 231 15.81 33.02 -9.91
C GLU A 231 15.87 31.72 -9.10
N GLY A 232 15.01 31.59 -8.09
CA GLY A 232 14.80 30.37 -7.31
C GLY A 232 13.40 29.82 -7.51
N TRP A 233 13.33 28.52 -7.79
CA TRP A 233 12.13 27.79 -8.17
C TRP A 233 11.92 26.57 -7.28
N ALA A 234 10.70 26.42 -6.78
CA ALA A 234 10.27 25.24 -6.05
C ALA A 234 9.50 24.30 -6.98
N ILE A 235 9.87 23.03 -6.99
CA ILE A 235 9.18 21.97 -7.71
C ILE A 235 8.42 21.13 -6.67
N VAL A 236 7.11 21.08 -6.82
CA VAL A 236 6.20 20.36 -5.93
C VAL A 236 5.41 19.34 -6.73
N ASP A 237 5.17 18.16 -6.15
CA ASP A 237 4.49 17.05 -6.79
C ASP A 237 3.19 16.76 -6.02
N ASN A 238 2.02 16.87 -6.68
CA ASN A 238 0.75 16.44 -6.09
C ASN A 238 0.48 14.97 -6.39
N THR A 239 0.89 14.10 -5.47
CA THR A 239 0.68 12.65 -5.53
C THR A 239 -0.56 12.17 -4.75
N THR A 240 -1.38 13.09 -4.24
CA THR A 240 -2.61 12.74 -3.51
C THR A 240 -3.71 12.32 -4.48
N ALA A 241 -4.81 11.75 -3.96
CA ALA A 241 -5.92 11.28 -4.78
C ALA A 241 -6.91 12.39 -5.24
N GLU A 242 -6.61 13.67 -4.99
CA GLU A 242 -7.49 14.81 -5.27
C GLU A 242 -6.73 16.05 -5.79
N ASP A 243 -7.48 16.99 -6.35
CA ASP A 243 -6.94 18.25 -6.82
C ASP A 243 -6.71 19.22 -5.66
N TRP A 244 -5.54 19.86 -5.61
CA TRP A 244 -5.34 21.03 -4.75
C TRP A 244 -5.92 22.23 -5.49
N THR A 245 -7.07 22.74 -5.05
CA THR A 245 -7.73 23.87 -5.69
C THR A 245 -7.73 25.08 -4.76
N ASN A 246 -7.03 26.15 -5.17
CA ASN A 246 -6.89 27.38 -4.39
C ASN A 246 -6.39 27.15 -2.95
N VAL A 247 -5.35 26.32 -2.78
CA VAL A 247 -4.79 26.00 -1.46
C VAL A 247 -3.75 27.03 -1.03
N ARG A 248 -3.66 27.27 0.28
CA ARG A 248 -2.50 27.96 0.87
C ARG A 248 -1.34 26.97 0.93
N LEU A 249 -0.29 27.23 0.17
CA LEU A 249 0.89 26.39 0.11
C LEU A 249 2.06 27.03 0.86
N ALA A 250 2.75 26.26 1.69
CA ALA A 250 4.03 26.63 2.27
C ALA A 250 5.06 25.50 2.12
N LEU A 251 6.33 25.87 2.00
CA LEU A 251 7.45 24.94 1.88
C LEU A 251 8.42 25.14 3.02
N VAL A 252 8.71 24.08 3.75
CA VAL A 252 9.61 24.12 4.90
C VAL A 252 10.91 23.43 4.53
N SER A 253 12.02 24.16 4.69
CA SER A 253 13.37 23.71 4.29
C SER A 253 14.05 22.83 5.34
N GLY A 254 13.59 22.88 6.59
CA GLY A 254 14.21 22.12 7.65
C GLY A 254 13.83 20.63 7.64
N ARG A 255 14.56 19.85 8.42
CA ARG A 255 14.49 18.39 8.46
C ARG A 255 14.07 17.91 9.85
N PRO A 256 12.80 18.08 10.25
CA PRO A 256 12.31 17.44 11.46
C PRO A 256 12.48 15.91 11.33
N ILE A 257 12.85 15.24 12.42
CA ILE A 257 12.97 13.78 12.45
C ILE A 257 11.54 13.20 12.52
N SER A 258 11.15 12.42 11.52
CA SER A 258 9.90 11.64 11.54
C SER A 258 10.22 10.14 11.62
N PHE A 259 9.34 9.42 12.32
CA PHE A 259 9.41 7.96 12.44
C PHE A 259 8.09 7.34 11.98
N ILE A 260 8.18 6.33 11.13
CA ILE A 260 7.03 5.48 10.80
C ILE A 260 6.70 4.64 12.03
N SER A 261 5.49 4.84 12.56
CA SER A 261 4.95 4.07 13.67
C SER A 261 3.85 3.18 13.13
N ARG A 262 4.02 1.86 13.16
CA ARG A 262 3.03 0.89 12.67
C ARG A 262 1.80 0.89 13.59
N LEU A 263 0.90 1.82 13.36
CA LEU A 263 -0.33 2.04 14.13
C LEU A 263 -1.54 1.44 13.43
N TYR A 264 -1.47 1.25 12.11
CA TYR A 264 -2.60 0.77 11.32
C TYR A 264 -2.80 -0.74 11.44
N GLU A 265 -1.71 -1.52 11.46
CA GLU A 265 -1.75 -2.97 11.59
C GLU A 265 -2.18 -3.43 12.99
N PRO A 266 -3.22 -4.29 13.12
CA PRO A 266 -3.56 -4.91 14.39
C PRO A 266 -2.39 -5.73 14.95
N LYS A 267 -1.97 -5.40 16.18
CA LYS A 267 -0.94 -6.14 16.89
C LYS A 267 -1.58 -7.15 17.85
N TYR A 268 -1.36 -8.44 17.58
CA TYR A 268 -1.78 -9.52 18.48
C TYR A 268 -0.63 -9.92 19.40
N VAL A 269 -0.95 -10.20 20.67
CA VAL A 269 -0.01 -10.75 21.64
C VAL A 269 -0.33 -12.22 21.89
N GLN A 270 0.70 -13.04 22.08
CA GLN A 270 0.53 -14.42 22.49
C GLN A 270 -0.01 -14.46 23.92
N ARG A 271 -1.14 -15.14 24.11
CA ARG A 271 -1.72 -15.33 25.44
C ARG A 271 -1.23 -16.66 25.99
N ALA A 272 -0.79 -16.66 27.25
CA ALA A 272 -0.47 -17.91 27.95
C ALA A 272 -1.74 -18.77 28.04
N VAL A 273 -1.61 -20.05 27.69
CA VAL A 273 -2.67 -21.04 27.89
C VAL A 273 -2.52 -21.56 29.31
N ALA A 274 -3.55 -21.40 30.14
CA ALA A 274 -3.59 -22.05 31.44
C ALA A 274 -3.94 -23.52 31.22
N GLU A 275 -3.01 -24.43 31.51
CA GLU A 275 -3.32 -25.85 31.56
C GLU A 275 -4.25 -26.11 32.75
N LEU A 276 -5.38 -26.75 32.49
CA LEU A 276 -6.23 -27.26 33.56
C LEU A 276 -5.45 -28.38 34.26
N ALA A 277 -5.47 -28.40 35.60
CA ALA A 277 -4.82 -29.45 36.36
C ALA A 277 -5.35 -30.81 35.88
N GLU A 278 -4.46 -31.64 35.33
CA GLU A 278 -4.81 -33.02 35.05
C GLU A 278 -5.02 -33.74 36.39
N GLU A 279 -6.23 -34.25 36.63
CA GLU A 279 -6.43 -35.30 37.62
C GLU A 279 -5.69 -36.53 37.12
N GLY A 280 -4.40 -36.61 37.42
CA GLY A 280 -3.60 -37.79 37.14
C GLY A 280 -4.24 -38.98 37.83
N ALA A 281 -4.78 -39.92 37.05
CA ALA A 281 -5.20 -41.20 37.58
C ALA A 281 -3.99 -41.84 38.27
N ALA A 282 -4.06 -41.99 39.59
CA ALA A 282 -2.99 -42.59 40.37
C ALA A 282 -2.75 -44.01 39.85
N ALA A 283 -1.66 -44.20 39.10
CA ALA A 283 -1.26 -45.53 38.66
C ALA A 283 -0.91 -46.37 39.90
N PRO A 284 -1.34 -47.65 39.98
CA PRO A 284 -0.97 -48.52 41.08
C PRO A 284 0.55 -48.64 41.18
N GLN A 285 1.11 -48.30 42.34
CA GLN A 285 2.55 -48.48 42.59
C GLN A 285 2.84 -49.98 42.77
N VAL A 286 3.57 -50.56 41.81
CA VAL A 286 4.19 -51.89 41.95
C VAL A 286 5.64 -51.70 42.38
N HIS A 287 5.96 -52.08 43.62
CA HIS A 287 7.33 -52.09 44.12
C HIS A 287 8.08 -53.31 43.56
N ALA A 288 8.93 -53.11 42.55
CA ALA A 288 9.89 -54.11 42.11
C ALA A 288 11.28 -53.76 42.66
N ALA A 289 11.78 -54.57 43.59
CA ALA A 289 13.17 -54.53 44.06
C ALA A 289 14.11 -54.93 42.91
N GLY A 290 15.19 -54.17 42.69
CA GLY A 290 16.14 -54.50 41.62
C GLY A 290 17.40 -53.64 41.60
N MET A 291 18.43 -54.15 42.29
CA MET A 291 19.87 -54.14 41.95
C MET A 291 20.44 -53.03 41.05
N GLY A 292 21.43 -52.32 41.60
CA GLY A 292 22.25 -51.33 40.91
C GLY A 292 23.30 -51.90 39.95
N GLY A 293 23.90 -50.98 39.19
CA GLY A 293 25.04 -51.24 38.31
C GLY A 293 25.53 -49.92 37.70
N VAL A 294 26.82 -49.64 37.88
CA VAL A 294 27.47 -48.33 37.83
C VAL A 294 28.41 -48.24 36.62
N ALA A 295 28.56 -47.03 36.08
CA ALA A 295 29.78 -46.38 35.55
C ALA A 295 30.45 -46.78 34.22
N GLY A 296 30.97 -45.70 33.61
CA GLY A 296 32.27 -45.62 32.93
C GLY A 296 32.14 -45.22 31.47
N GLY A 297 32.81 -44.21 30.91
CA GLY A 297 33.93 -43.36 31.31
C GLY A 297 34.56 -42.82 30.01
N GLY A 298 34.88 -41.53 29.91
CA GLY A 298 35.71 -40.97 28.82
C GLY A 298 37.21 -41.13 29.11
N PRO A 299 38.11 -40.23 28.67
CA PRO A 299 38.31 -39.56 27.37
C PRO A 299 39.83 -39.55 26.97
N GLY A 300 40.21 -38.85 25.88
CA GLY A 300 41.59 -38.37 25.63
C GLY A 300 42.15 -38.73 24.23
N GLY A 301 42.99 -37.94 23.55
CA GLY A 301 43.64 -36.66 23.84
C GLY A 301 44.67 -36.29 22.74
N VAL A 302 45.34 -35.14 22.93
CA VAL A 302 46.67 -34.67 22.44
C VAL A 302 46.88 -34.40 20.92
N THR A 303 47.21 -33.20 20.38
CA THR A 303 48.13 -32.04 20.62
C THR A 303 49.43 -32.05 19.78
N GLY A 304 49.69 -30.91 19.09
CA GLY A 304 51.01 -30.38 18.67
C GLY A 304 51.44 -30.67 17.23
N GLY A 305 52.07 -29.78 16.42
CA GLY A 305 52.54 -28.40 16.55
C GLY A 305 53.49 -28.06 15.37
N ILE A 306 53.42 -26.80 14.86
CA ILE A 306 54.45 -25.85 14.29
C ILE A 306 55.65 -26.39 13.44
N VAL A 307 56.25 -25.81 12.38
CA VAL A 307 56.56 -24.45 11.85
C VAL A 307 57.01 -24.59 10.37
N GLY A 308 56.86 -23.55 9.50
CA GLY A 308 57.96 -23.17 8.60
C GLY A 308 57.73 -22.83 7.12
N ALA A 309 57.89 -21.53 6.81
CA ALA A 309 58.62 -20.94 5.66
C ALA A 309 58.00 -20.77 4.24
N SER A 310 57.62 -19.52 3.96
CA SER A 310 58.14 -18.58 2.93
C SER A 310 58.11 -18.87 1.40
N ARG A 311 57.80 -17.77 0.65
CA ARG A 311 57.89 -17.47 -0.82
C ARG A 311 56.58 -17.71 -1.61
N ALA A 312 56.12 -16.88 -2.55
CA ALA A 312 56.60 -15.63 -3.14
C ALA A 312 55.44 -14.89 -3.86
N LYS A 313 55.68 -13.59 -4.11
CA LYS A 313 55.06 -12.64 -5.05
C LYS A 313 54.20 -13.20 -6.21
N ALA A 314 53.05 -12.56 -6.43
CA ALA A 314 52.65 -12.03 -7.74
C ALA A 314 51.60 -10.92 -7.57
N MET A 315 52.00 -9.66 -7.78
CA MET A 315 51.08 -8.53 -8.00
C MET A 315 50.72 -8.51 -9.49
N ALA A 316 49.43 -8.61 -9.80
CA ALA A 316 48.91 -8.36 -11.14
C ALA A 316 48.55 -6.88 -11.29
N ALA A 317 49.08 -6.26 -12.34
CA ALA A 317 48.91 -4.86 -12.69
C ALA A 317 47.50 -4.55 -13.22
N ALA A 318 46.98 -3.39 -12.84
CA ALA A 318 45.77 -2.79 -13.42
C ALA A 318 46.09 -2.16 -14.80
N PRO A 319 45.12 -2.14 -15.73
CA PRO A 319 45.31 -1.55 -17.05
C PRO A 319 45.40 0.00 -16.99
N PRO A 320 46.10 0.65 -17.93
CA PRO A 320 46.24 2.10 -17.95
C PRO A 320 44.94 2.79 -18.42
N ALA A 321 44.64 3.94 -17.80
CA ALA A 321 43.60 4.86 -18.24
C ALA A 321 43.98 5.50 -19.59
N PRO A 322 43.01 5.76 -20.49
CA PRO A 322 43.29 6.43 -21.75
C PRO A 322 43.70 7.89 -21.54
N ALA A 323 44.72 8.29 -22.28
CA ALA A 323 45.27 9.63 -22.31
C ALA A 323 44.26 10.66 -22.82
N MET A 324 44.25 11.83 -22.18
CA MET A 324 43.60 13.04 -22.68
C MET A 324 44.16 13.41 -24.06
N MET A 325 43.35 13.21 -25.10
CA MET A 325 43.51 13.94 -26.36
C MET A 325 43.00 15.36 -26.14
N ARG A 326 43.93 16.31 -26.11
CA ARG A 326 43.68 17.74 -26.29
C ARG A 326 43.26 17.94 -27.74
N GLY A 327 41.96 17.83 -27.99
CA GLY A 327 41.33 18.18 -29.26
C GLY A 327 40.95 19.66 -29.25
N GLU A 328 41.78 20.48 -29.87
CA GLU A 328 41.41 21.81 -30.35
C GLU A 328 40.34 21.66 -31.43
N ALA A 329 39.07 21.61 -31.03
CA ALA A 329 37.92 21.72 -31.93
C ALA A 329 36.63 22.04 -31.15
N LEU A 330 36.62 23.14 -30.39
CA LEU A 330 35.40 23.73 -29.79
C LEU A 330 35.40 25.27 -29.85
N ALA A 331 36.10 25.84 -30.83
CA ALA A 331 36.14 27.30 -31.04
C ALA A 331 35.00 27.83 -31.92
N ASP A 332 34.05 26.99 -32.38
CA ASP A 332 32.99 27.41 -33.31
C ASP A 332 31.56 27.05 -32.84
N ALA A 333 31.37 26.87 -31.53
CA ALA A 333 30.03 26.80 -30.91
C ALA A 333 29.80 27.92 -29.87
N ALA A 334 30.61 28.99 -29.92
CA ALA A 334 30.49 30.17 -29.05
C ALA A 334 29.71 31.33 -29.71
N GLY A 335 28.91 31.03 -30.75
CA GLY A 335 28.22 32.04 -31.59
C GLY A 335 26.71 32.15 -31.40
N ALA A 336 26.09 31.36 -30.53
CA ALA A 336 24.66 31.49 -30.21
C ALA A 336 24.49 31.72 -28.70
N ARG A 337 24.77 32.95 -28.26
CA ARG A 337 24.34 33.41 -26.94
C ARG A 337 22.82 33.55 -27.02
N ALA A 338 22.11 32.45 -26.73
CA ALA A 338 20.65 32.49 -26.65
C ALA A 338 20.27 33.54 -25.61
N GLU A 339 19.54 34.55 -26.04
CA GLU A 339 19.04 35.60 -25.17
C GLU A 339 17.96 35.02 -24.27
N PHE A 340 18.27 34.85 -22.98
CA PHE A 340 17.29 34.44 -21.98
C PHE A 340 16.77 35.68 -21.28
N ALA A 341 15.51 36.04 -21.55
CA ALA A 341 14.80 37.03 -20.74
C ALA A 341 14.41 36.41 -19.39
N PRO A 342 14.43 37.19 -18.29
CA PRO A 342 13.93 36.72 -17.00
C PRO A 342 12.43 36.37 -17.10
N SER A 343 11.98 35.47 -16.23
CA SER A 343 10.59 35.04 -16.22
C SER A 343 9.68 36.18 -15.76
N ASN A 344 8.62 36.46 -16.52
CA ASN A 344 7.60 37.47 -16.18
C ASN A 344 6.56 36.93 -15.18
N LEU A 345 7.02 36.42 -14.04
CA LEU A 345 6.17 35.85 -12.99
C LEU A 345 6.39 36.59 -11.68
N ASN A 346 5.30 36.97 -11.02
CA ASN A 346 5.38 37.66 -9.74
C ASN A 346 5.83 36.69 -8.65
N VAL A 347 6.98 36.96 -8.04
CA VAL A 347 7.40 36.27 -6.81
C VAL A 347 6.61 36.86 -5.65
N THR A 348 5.65 36.11 -5.13
CA THR A 348 4.80 36.56 -4.03
C THR A 348 5.01 35.72 -2.77
N THR A 349 6.18 35.12 -2.60
CA THR A 349 6.52 34.31 -1.43
C THR A 349 7.12 35.15 -0.31
N GLU A 350 6.67 34.89 0.92
CA GLU A 350 7.30 35.41 2.13
C GLU A 350 8.17 34.33 2.77
N GLY A 351 9.47 34.63 2.94
CA GLY A 351 10.40 33.81 3.70
C GLY A 351 10.34 34.17 5.19
N ARG A 352 10.18 33.18 6.06
CA ARG A 352 10.20 33.38 7.52
C ARG A 352 11.12 32.37 8.19
N GLU A 353 11.86 32.83 9.19
CA GLU A 353 12.66 31.99 10.09
C GLU A 353 11.75 31.52 11.24
N ALA A 354 11.67 30.20 11.43
CA ALA A 354 10.85 29.55 12.45
C ALA A 354 11.74 28.60 13.26
N GLY A 355 12.57 29.18 14.14
CA GLY A 355 13.64 28.44 14.82
C GLY A 355 14.72 28.01 13.83
N GLU A 356 15.10 26.73 13.80
CA GLU A 356 16.08 26.17 12.85
C GLU A 356 15.50 25.90 11.44
N LEU A 357 14.23 26.27 11.20
CA LEU A 357 13.50 25.99 9.96
C LEU A 357 13.32 27.29 9.17
N PHE A 358 13.45 27.22 7.83
CA PHE A 358 12.97 28.30 6.95
C PHE A 358 11.67 27.87 6.27
N GLU A 359 10.66 28.73 6.35
CA GLU A 359 9.39 28.57 5.67
C GLU A 359 9.29 29.54 4.48
N TYR A 360 8.87 29.04 3.33
CA TYR A 360 8.49 29.82 2.15
C TYR A 360 6.98 29.73 1.99
N ALA A 361 6.25 30.76 2.41
CA ALA A 361 4.79 30.83 2.29
C ALA A 361 4.41 31.58 1.01
N PHE A 362 3.65 30.93 0.12
CA PHE A 362 3.13 31.57 -1.10
C PHE A 362 1.89 32.40 -0.74
N SER A 363 1.92 33.71 -1.00
CA SER A 363 0.80 34.58 -0.67
C SER A 363 -0.41 34.41 -1.60
N GLN A 364 -0.20 33.95 -2.84
CA GLN A 364 -1.29 33.65 -3.76
C GLN A 364 -1.71 32.17 -3.60
N PRO A 365 -3.02 31.87 -3.65
CA PRO A 365 -3.50 30.50 -3.65
C PRO A 365 -2.94 29.70 -4.83
N VAL A 366 -2.53 28.47 -4.57
CA VAL A 366 -1.93 27.58 -5.57
C VAL A 366 -2.95 26.52 -5.98
N THR A 367 -2.99 26.19 -7.28
CA THR A 367 -3.79 25.07 -7.79
C THR A 367 -2.87 24.05 -8.47
N VAL A 368 -2.91 22.80 -8.03
CA VAL A 368 -2.15 21.68 -8.60
C VAL A 368 -3.09 20.48 -8.70
N ARG A 369 -3.45 20.05 -9.91
CA ARG A 369 -4.36 18.92 -10.08
C ARG A 369 -3.69 17.63 -9.63
N ARG A 370 -4.50 16.63 -9.33
CA ARG A 370 -4.07 15.28 -9.01
C ARG A 370 -3.12 14.74 -10.08
N GLY A 371 -1.99 14.20 -9.62
CA GLY A 371 -0.98 13.61 -10.49
C GLY A 371 -0.18 14.62 -11.32
N GLN A 372 -0.31 15.91 -11.04
CA GLN A 372 0.49 16.96 -11.66
C GLN A 372 1.58 17.48 -10.72
N SER A 373 2.62 18.04 -11.32
CA SER A 373 3.66 18.78 -10.64
C SER A 373 3.53 20.27 -10.95
N ALA A 374 3.91 21.13 -10.01
CA ALA A 374 3.98 22.57 -10.22
C ALA A 374 5.39 23.10 -9.98
N MET A 375 5.78 24.09 -10.77
CA MET A 375 7.02 24.85 -10.59
C MET A 375 6.66 26.27 -10.19
N LEU A 376 7.04 26.66 -8.97
CA LEU A 376 6.60 27.89 -8.32
C LEU A 376 7.81 28.77 -8.00
N PRO A 377 7.84 30.05 -8.43
CA PRO A 377 8.96 30.92 -8.14
C PRO A 377 8.90 31.39 -6.69
N PHE A 378 10.00 31.29 -5.96
CA PHE A 378 10.10 31.74 -4.56
C PHE A 378 11.21 32.77 -4.32
N LEU A 379 12.04 33.04 -5.33
CA LEU A 379 13.12 34.02 -5.26
C LEU A 379 13.34 34.62 -6.65
N GLN A 380 13.44 35.95 -6.73
CA GLN A 380 13.94 36.65 -7.91
C GLN A 380 14.69 37.89 -7.44
N GLN A 381 16.01 37.92 -7.65
CA GLN A 381 16.88 38.95 -7.12
C GLN A 381 17.96 39.33 -8.14
N LYS A 382 18.20 40.62 -8.34
CA LYS A 382 19.35 41.11 -9.11
C LYS A 382 20.64 40.92 -8.31
N VAL A 383 21.69 40.42 -8.95
CA VAL A 383 22.98 40.07 -8.33
C VAL A 383 24.12 40.88 -8.93
#